data_AF-A0A6V8KXM8-F1
#
_entry.id   AF-A0A6V8KXM8-F1
#
_cell.length_a   1.000
_cell.length_b   1.000
_cell.length_c   1.000
_cell.angle_alpha   90.00
_cell.angle_beta   90.00
_cell.angle_gamma   90.00
#
_symmetry.space_group_name_H-M   'P 1'
#
loop_
_entity.id
_entity.type
_entity.pdbx_description
1 polymer ?
#
loop_
_entity_poly.entity_id
_entity_poly.type
_entity_poly.pdbx_seq_one_letter_code
_entity_poly.pdbx_strand_id
1 'polypeptide(L)'
;MAINGQLRVCGVNLCNQFNRPIQLRGMSTHGIQWFGGCYNNASLDALANDWKADVFRISMYVQEQGYETNPTAFTNQVNNLVEMATARGMYALIDFHILTRVTPTTTSSGPGRSSPPCPPGTPARTT
;
A
#
# COMPACT_ATOMS: atom_id res chain seq x y z
N MET A 1 -0.08 -16.28 -2.47
CA MET A 1 -1.16 -16.18 -3.48
C MET A 1 -1.76 -17.51 -3.96
N ALA A 2 -1.41 -18.67 -3.38
CA ALA A 2 -1.80 -19.96 -3.95
C ALA A 2 -3.28 -20.38 -3.75
N ILE A 3 -3.95 -19.95 -2.67
CA ILE A 3 -5.29 -20.47 -2.33
C ILE A 3 -6.41 -19.77 -3.13
N ASN A 4 -6.32 -18.44 -3.31
CA ASN A 4 -7.39 -17.65 -3.93
C ASN A 4 -7.18 -17.39 -5.43
N GLY A 5 -5.93 -17.33 -5.91
CA GLY A 5 -5.63 -17.15 -7.34
C GLY A 5 -6.23 -15.87 -7.93
N GLN A 6 -6.67 -15.93 -9.19
CA GLN A 6 -7.25 -14.79 -9.90
C GLN A 6 -8.61 -14.41 -9.32
N LEU A 7 -8.75 -13.16 -8.86
CA LEU A 7 -9.98 -12.63 -8.30
C LEU A 7 -10.93 -12.12 -9.38
N ARG A 8 -12.24 -12.17 -9.08
CA ARG A 8 -13.30 -11.60 -9.93
C ARG A 8 -14.50 -11.14 -9.12
N VAL A 9 -15.33 -10.30 -9.72
CA VAL A 9 -16.65 -9.97 -9.17
C VAL A 9 -17.64 -11.10 -9.50
N CYS A 10 -18.46 -11.47 -8.52
CA CYS A 10 -19.49 -12.51 -8.63
C CYS A 10 -20.79 -12.01 -7.96
N GLY A 11 -21.73 -11.53 -8.76
CA GLY A 11 -22.91 -10.81 -8.23
C GLY A 11 -22.46 -9.54 -7.50
N VAL A 12 -22.70 -9.48 -6.19
CA VAL A 12 -22.31 -8.35 -5.32
C VAL A 12 -21.04 -8.61 -4.49
N ASN A 13 -20.36 -9.73 -4.72
CA ASN A 13 -19.20 -10.15 -3.92
C ASN A 13 -17.90 -10.15 -4.72
N LEU A 14 -16.78 -10.13 -4.01
CA LEU A 14 -15.47 -10.51 -4.53
C LEU A 14 -15.31 -12.02 -4.38
N CYS A 15 -15.00 -12.73 -5.47
CA CYS A 15 -14.76 -14.16 -5.50
C CYS A 15 -13.33 -14.50 -5.89
N ASN A 16 -12.86 -15.65 -5.40
CA ASN A 16 -11.62 -16.28 -5.84
C ASN A 16 -11.82 -17.04 -7.18
N GLN A 17 -10.73 -17.64 -7.69
CA GLN A 17 -10.74 -18.36 -8.98
C GLN A 17 -11.72 -19.53 -9.05
N PHE A 18 -12.11 -20.07 -7.89
CA PHE A 18 -13.06 -21.18 -7.76
C PHE A 18 -14.52 -20.72 -7.56
N ASN A 19 -14.81 -19.44 -7.84
CA ASN A 19 -16.12 -18.82 -7.64
C ASN A 19 -16.61 -18.80 -6.20
N ARG A 20 -15.70 -18.86 -5.22
CA ARG A 20 -16.08 -18.76 -3.80
C ARG A 20 -15.96 -17.31 -3.34
N PRO A 21 -16.99 -16.72 -2.73
CA PRO A 21 -16.89 -15.39 -2.11
C PRO A 21 -15.78 -15.36 -1.06
N ILE A 22 -14.99 -14.29 -1.05
CA ILE A 22 -13.89 -14.08 -0.11
C ILE A 22 -13.91 -12.65 0.44
N GLN A 23 -13.17 -12.44 1.53
CA GLN A 23 -12.85 -11.13 2.06
C GLN A 23 -11.34 -10.99 2.16
N LEU A 24 -10.80 -9.89 1.63
CA LEU A 24 -9.39 -9.53 1.82
C LEU A 24 -9.29 -8.54 2.98
N ARG A 25 -8.37 -8.77 3.91
CA ARG A 25 -8.11 -7.86 5.03
C ARG A 25 -6.63 -7.48 5.05
N GLY A 26 -6.33 -6.26 5.46
CA GLY A 26 -4.95 -5.81 5.53
C GLY A 26 -4.83 -4.33 5.83
N MET A 27 -3.69 -3.75 5.46
CA MET A 27 -3.31 -2.40 5.85
C MET A 27 -3.00 -1.53 4.65
N SER A 28 -3.23 -0.22 4.84
CA SER A 28 -2.75 0.81 3.94
C SER A 28 -1.42 1.36 4.42
N THR A 29 -0.53 1.66 3.48
CA THR A 29 0.51 2.65 3.75
C THR A 29 -0.14 4.01 4.04
N HIS A 30 0.62 4.87 4.69
CA HIS A 30 0.45 6.31 4.53
C HIS A 30 1.05 6.73 3.17
N GLY A 31 1.04 8.02 2.85
CA GLY A 31 1.77 8.55 1.70
C GLY A 31 3.23 8.09 1.64
N ILE A 32 3.57 7.37 0.57
CA ILE A 32 4.90 6.78 0.36
C ILE A 32 6.02 7.81 0.18
N GLN A 33 5.68 9.08 -0.13
CA GLN A 33 6.60 10.21 -0.17
C GLN A 33 7.09 10.62 1.23
N TRP A 34 6.30 10.35 2.27
CA TRP A 34 6.62 10.75 3.64
C TRP A 34 7.13 9.59 4.49
N PHE A 35 6.56 8.39 4.29
CA PHE A 35 6.84 7.22 5.12
C PHE A 35 7.46 6.06 4.32
N GLY A 36 8.05 6.34 3.15
CA GLY A 36 8.68 5.32 2.30
C GLY A 36 9.68 4.42 3.03
N GLY A 37 10.43 4.98 4.00
CA GLY A 37 11.38 4.22 4.83
C GLY A 37 10.75 3.21 5.79
N CYS A 38 9.43 3.29 6.04
CA CYS A 38 8.73 2.36 6.94
C CYS A 38 8.36 1.05 6.24
N TYR A 39 8.44 1.00 4.91
CA TYR A 39 7.99 -0.13 4.09
C TYR A 39 9.22 -0.91 3.60
N ASN A 40 9.71 -1.80 4.45
CA ASN A 40 10.89 -2.62 4.23
C ASN A 40 10.55 -4.10 4.43
N ASN A 41 11.53 -4.99 4.25
CA ASN A 41 11.29 -6.43 4.36
C ASN A 41 10.70 -6.81 5.72
N ALA A 42 11.27 -6.31 6.82
CA ALA A 42 10.80 -6.67 8.16
C ALA A 42 9.36 -6.22 8.41
N SER A 43 8.97 -5.01 7.99
CA SER A 43 7.60 -4.54 8.19
C SER A 43 6.58 -5.30 7.32
N LEU A 44 6.94 -5.63 6.08
CA LEU A 44 6.05 -6.42 5.22
C LEU A 44 6.02 -7.91 5.64
N ASP A 45 7.10 -8.44 6.22
CA ASP A 45 7.12 -9.79 6.81
C ASP A 45 6.19 -9.86 8.02
N ALA A 46 6.23 -8.87 8.92
CA ALA A 46 5.29 -8.79 10.04
C ALA A 46 3.84 -8.67 9.55
N LEU A 47 3.59 -7.83 8.54
CA LEU A 47 2.26 -7.66 7.96
C LEU A 47 1.71 -8.98 7.38
N ALA A 48 2.53 -9.72 6.63
CA ALA A 48 2.13 -10.98 6.02
C ALA A 48 2.02 -12.12 7.04
N ASN A 49 3.02 -12.27 7.91
CA ASN A 49 3.20 -13.46 8.72
C ASN A 49 2.62 -13.33 10.12
N ASP A 50 2.72 -12.16 10.75
CA ASP A 50 2.21 -11.97 12.11
C ASP A 50 0.75 -11.51 12.05
N TRP A 51 0.47 -10.51 11.20
CA TRP A 51 -0.86 -9.91 11.09
C TRP A 51 -1.77 -10.66 10.12
N LYS A 52 -1.22 -11.60 9.35
CA LYS A 52 -1.95 -12.43 8.39
C LYS A 52 -2.75 -11.61 7.38
N ALA A 53 -2.17 -10.51 6.89
CA ALA A 53 -2.81 -9.68 5.89
C ALA A 53 -2.92 -10.40 4.53
N ASP A 54 -4.07 -10.25 3.89
CA ASP A 54 -4.33 -10.72 2.52
C ASP A 54 -3.96 -9.66 1.48
N VAL A 55 -4.05 -8.38 1.83
CA VAL A 55 -3.88 -7.25 0.91
C VAL A 55 -3.03 -6.13 1.52
N PHE A 56 -2.15 -5.55 0.71
CA PHE A 56 -1.35 -4.37 1.03
C PHE A 56 -1.73 -3.22 0.11
N ARG A 57 -2.30 -2.15 0.66
CA ARG A 57 -2.66 -0.94 -0.09
C ARG A 57 -1.50 0.04 -0.10
N ILE A 58 -1.07 0.44 -1.30
CA ILE A 58 0.06 1.33 -1.55
C ILE A 58 -0.49 2.71 -1.94
N SER A 59 -0.54 3.61 -0.96
CA SER A 59 -1.08 4.96 -1.13
C SER A 59 -0.04 5.91 -1.74
N MET A 60 -0.13 6.07 -3.06
CA MET A 60 0.68 7.00 -3.84
C MET A 60 -0.10 8.30 -4.02
N TYR A 61 0.18 9.28 -3.16
CA TYR A 61 -0.37 10.63 -3.30
C TYR A 61 0.01 11.22 -4.65
N VAL A 62 -0.87 12.03 -5.24
CA VAL A 62 -0.59 12.72 -6.50
C VAL A 62 0.00 14.09 -6.22
N GLN A 63 -0.74 14.91 -5.47
CA GLN A 63 -0.32 16.19 -4.91
C GLN A 63 0.49 15.96 -3.62
N GLU A 64 0.72 17.03 -2.86
CA GLU A 64 1.34 16.96 -1.52
C GLU A 64 2.73 16.29 -1.55
N GLN A 65 3.55 16.72 -2.52
CA GLN A 65 4.90 16.20 -2.79
C GLN A 65 4.88 14.74 -3.29
N GLY A 66 3.75 14.27 -3.81
CA GLY A 66 3.57 12.94 -4.36
C GLY A 66 3.97 12.81 -5.84
N TYR A 67 3.28 11.89 -6.52
CA TYR A 67 3.55 11.42 -7.88
C TYR A 67 3.87 12.52 -8.89
N GLU A 68 3.18 13.66 -8.86
CA GLU A 68 3.38 14.73 -9.85
C GLU A 68 4.78 15.37 -9.78
N THR A 69 5.48 15.24 -8.65
CA THR A 69 6.84 15.79 -8.47
C THR A 69 7.92 14.93 -9.12
N ASN A 70 7.73 13.62 -9.18
CA ASN A 70 8.64 12.69 -9.87
C ASN A 70 7.91 11.39 -10.24
N PRO A 71 7.16 11.38 -11.36
CA PRO A 71 6.35 10.22 -11.75
C PRO A 71 7.14 8.92 -11.83
N THR A 72 8.33 8.96 -12.44
CA THR A 72 9.19 7.78 -12.61
C THR A 72 9.65 7.20 -11.28
N ALA A 73 10.10 8.03 -10.33
CA ALA A 73 10.55 7.55 -9.03
C ALA A 73 9.40 6.89 -8.24
N PHE A 74 8.22 7.51 -8.24
CA PHE A 74 7.05 6.96 -7.54
C PHE A 74 6.51 5.70 -8.20
N THR A 75 6.47 5.62 -9.53
CA THR A 75 6.15 4.38 -10.24
C THR A 75 7.10 3.26 -9.85
N ASN A 76 8.41 3.51 -9.81
CA ASN A 76 9.40 2.51 -9.41
C ASN A 76 9.23 2.08 -7.95
N GLN A 77 8.93 3.02 -7.05
CA GLN A 77 8.68 2.71 -5.64
C GLN A 77 7.42 1.84 -5.46
N VAL A 78 6.33 2.14 -6.19
CA VAL A 78 5.12 1.32 -6.20
C VAL A 78 5.42 -0.08 -6.75
N ASN A 79 6.15 -0.19 -7.88
CA ASN A 79 6.51 -1.48 -8.46
C ASN A 79 7.29 -2.36 -7.47
N ASN A 80 8.30 -1.79 -6.80
CA ASN A 80 9.06 -2.50 -5.78
C ASN A 80 8.15 -2.98 -4.62
N LEU A 81 7.22 -2.14 -4.15
CA LEU A 81 6.27 -2.54 -3.11
C LEU A 81 5.28 -3.62 -3.57
N VAL A 82 4.86 -3.60 -4.83
CA VAL A 82 4.04 -4.66 -5.45
C VAL A 82 4.80 -5.98 -5.49
N GLU A 83 6.08 -5.96 -5.88
CA GLU A 83 6.93 -7.14 -5.88
C GLU A 83 7.11 -7.70 -4.45
N MET A 84 7.36 -6.83 -3.47
CA MET A 84 7.50 -7.24 -2.07
C MET A 84 6.21 -7.85 -1.50
N ALA A 85 5.04 -7.32 -1.83
CA ALA A 85 3.75 -7.88 -1.42
C ALA A 85 3.49 -9.23 -2.11
N THR A 86 3.77 -9.31 -3.41
CA THR A 86 3.61 -10.51 -4.24
C THR A 86 4.49 -11.65 -3.74
N ALA A 87 5.76 -11.37 -3.42
CA ALA A 87 6.70 -12.34 -2.87
C ALA A 87 6.22 -12.95 -1.53
N ARG A 88 5.43 -12.20 -0.76
CA ARG A 88 4.83 -12.64 0.51
C ARG A 88 3.44 -13.25 0.34
N GLY A 89 2.97 -13.33 -0.90
CA GLY A 89 1.70 -13.95 -1.22
C GLY A 89 0.48 -13.10 -0.90
N MET A 90 0.65 -11.79 -0.68
CA MET A 90 -0.43 -10.81 -0.51
C MET A 90 -0.84 -10.23 -1.86
N TYR A 91 -2.10 -9.78 -1.97
CA TYR A 91 -2.53 -8.90 -3.06
C TYR A 91 -2.00 -7.49 -2.84
N ALA A 92 -1.72 -6.76 -3.91
CA ALA A 92 -1.37 -5.34 -3.86
C ALA A 92 -2.53 -4.49 -4.40
N LEU A 93 -2.93 -3.46 -3.65
CA LEU A 93 -3.87 -2.44 -4.12
C LEU A 93 -3.09 -1.16 -4.42
N ILE A 94 -2.92 -0.86 -5.71
CA ILE A 94 -2.25 0.36 -6.18
C ILE A 94 -3.24 1.51 -6.11
N ASP A 95 -3.00 2.46 -5.22
CA ASP A 95 -3.92 3.52 -4.89
C ASP A 95 -3.38 4.86 -5.39
N PHE A 96 -3.97 5.35 -6.49
CA PHE A 96 -3.72 6.69 -7.03
C PHE A 96 -4.44 7.71 -6.14
N HIS A 97 -3.75 8.12 -5.09
CA HIS A 97 -4.34 8.72 -3.89
C HIS A 97 -4.59 10.22 -4.08
N ILE A 98 -5.67 10.56 -4.78
CA ILE A 98 -6.15 11.94 -4.91
C ILE A 98 -6.89 12.32 -3.62
N LEU A 99 -6.34 13.27 -2.87
CA LEU A 99 -6.94 13.76 -1.62
C LEU A 99 -7.45 15.20 -1.77
N THR A 100 -6.54 16.10 -2.16
CA THR A 100 -6.84 17.52 -2.35
C THR A 100 -7.15 17.81 -3.82
N ARG A 101 -8.35 18.32 -4.10
CA ARG A 101 -8.67 18.91 -5.41
C ARG A 101 -8.19 20.37 -5.41
N VAL A 102 -7.22 20.70 -6.25
CA VAL A 102 -6.92 22.10 -6.58
C VAL A 102 -8.04 22.64 -7.47
N THR A 103 -8.94 23.45 -6.90
CA THR A 103 -9.78 24.39 -7.66
C THR A 103 -9.00 25.72 -7.82
N PRO A 104 -9.30 26.56 -8.83
CA PRO A 104 -8.51 27.78 -9.12
C PRO A 104 -8.36 28.77 -7.95
N THR A 105 -9.18 28.64 -6.91
CA THR A 105 -9.19 29.50 -5.72
C THR A 105 -8.50 28.91 -4.48
N THR A 106 -7.92 27.71 -4.56
CA THR A 106 -7.32 27.07 -3.38
C THR A 106 -5.79 27.19 -3.38
N THR A 107 -5.26 28.26 -2.77
CA THR A 107 -3.88 28.26 -2.26
C THR A 107 -3.84 27.54 -0.92
N SER A 108 -3.44 26.27 -0.91
CA SER A 108 -3.11 25.56 0.33
C SER A 108 -1.63 25.21 0.37
N SER A 109 -0.78 26.22 0.58
CA SER A 109 0.57 26.04 1.10
C SER A 109 0.49 25.90 2.63
N GLY A 110 -0.01 24.76 3.11
CA GLY A 110 0.18 24.37 4.50
C GLY A 110 1.67 24.09 4.76
N PRO A 111 2.22 24.45 5.93
CA PRO A 111 3.63 24.17 6.22
C PRO A 111 3.85 22.65 6.20
N GLY A 112 4.87 22.19 5.48
CA GLY A 112 5.24 20.79 5.41
C GLY A 112 5.50 20.25 6.82
N ARG A 113 4.58 19.44 7.34
CA ARG A 113 4.80 18.74 8.62
C ARG A 113 5.82 17.64 8.35
N SER A 114 6.94 17.68 9.07
CA SER A 114 7.90 16.58 9.08
C SER A 114 7.20 15.34 9.65
N SER A 115 7.13 14.26 8.87
CA SER A 115 6.61 13.00 9.36
C SER A 115 7.51 12.42 10.46
N PRO A 116 6.93 11.86 11.54
CA PRO A 116 7.71 11.20 12.57
C PRO A 116 8.49 10.01 11.99
N PRO A 117 9.64 9.65 12.58
CA PRO A 117 10.42 8.51 12.13
C PRO A 117 9.63 7.21 12.29
N CYS A 118 9.90 6.26 11.41
CA CYS A 118 9.33 4.91 11.52
C CYS A 118 9.75 4.28 12.86
N PRO A 119 8.82 3.71 13.63
CA PRO A 119 9.19 3.01 14.84
C PRO A 119 10.16 1.86 14.51
N PRO A 120 11.13 1.56 15.38
CA PRO A 120 12.04 0.44 15.17
C PRO A 120 11.23 -0.86 15.03
N GLY A 121 11.61 -1.68 14.05
CA GLY A 121 10.93 -2.95 13.80
C GLY A 121 11.06 -3.87 15.01
N THR A 122 9.95 -4.45 15.45
CA THR A 122 9.97 -5.57 16.39
C THR A 122 10.78 -6.70 15.75
N PRO A 123 11.76 -7.32 16.44
CA PRO A 123 12.46 -8.47 15.88
C PRO A 123 11.45 -9.52 15.45
N ALA A 124 11.61 -10.07 14.24
CA ALA A 124 10.79 -11.18 13.78
C ALA A 124 10.85 -12.28 14.85
N ARG A 125 9.69 -12.69 15.37
CA ARG A 125 9.61 -13.74 16.38
C ARG A 125 10.09 -15.03 15.73
N THR A 126 11.32 -15.45 16.02
CA THR A 126 11.83 -16.77 15.63
C THR A 126 10.99 -17.82 16.33
N THR A 127 10.07 -18.43 15.59
CA THR A 127 9.38 -19.68 15.98
C THR A 127 10.11 -20.85 15.35
#